data_AF-A0A2G9UV19-F1
#
_entry.id   AF-A0A2G9UV19-F1
#
_cell.length_a   1.000
_cell.length_b   1.000
_cell.length_c   1.000
_cell.angle_alpha   90.00
_cell.angle_beta   90.00
_cell.angle_gamma   90.00
#
_symmetry.space_group_name_H-M   'P 1'
#
loop_
_entity.id
_entity.type
_entity.pdbx_description
1 polymer ?
#
loop_
_entity_poly.entity_id
_entity_poly.type
_entity_poly.pdbx_seq_one_letter_code
_entity_poly.pdbx_strand_id
1 'polypeptide(L)'
;MRRLIPYIASEYRKDRIWMRRTKKAQRDYQVTCESVCIVEDALRRCDAGDVSVCSFGSEVKIINAFGDHMMPGPELLQKLSFTQSSTDLLLLLNRSRQLLSDVRTPTSEQLLIIISDGRGALSQGAEKVKTALASLQGVTVLFVILDSGPKSICDLSVATFKDGDVVLTPYLTTFPFPFYAIVKTVTQLPSMLAESIRQWFEMTVQTNSI
;
A
#
# COMPACT_ATOMS: atom_id res chain seq x y z
N MET A 1 15.52 54.76 1.72
CA MET A 1 14.56 53.68 2.04
C MET A 1 15.33 52.40 2.30
N ARG A 2 15.23 51.86 3.52
CA ARG A 2 15.92 50.63 3.95
C ARG A 2 14.87 49.59 4.34
N ARG A 3 14.99 48.38 3.79
CA ARG A 3 14.26 47.17 4.24
C ARG A 3 14.81 46.72 5.60
N LEU A 4 13.94 46.31 6.51
CA LEU A 4 14.30 45.58 7.74
C LEU A 4 13.53 44.25 7.73
N ILE A 5 14.26 43.14 7.72
CA ILE A 5 13.73 41.79 7.94
C ILE A 5 13.53 41.64 9.46
N PRO A 6 12.34 41.28 9.97
CA PRO A 6 12.19 41.01 11.39
C PRO A 6 12.87 39.68 11.73
N TYR A 7 13.87 39.80 12.58
CA TYR A 7 14.50 38.70 13.31
C TYR A 7 13.45 37.99 14.17
N ILE A 8 13.17 36.71 13.88
CA ILE A 8 12.34 35.85 14.73
C ILE A 8 13.28 35.00 15.59
N ALA A 9 13.68 35.52 16.75
CA ALA A 9 14.14 34.66 17.83
C ALA A 9 12.92 33.97 18.44
N SER A 10 12.70 32.71 18.06
CA SER A 10 11.87 31.81 18.85
C SER A 10 12.68 31.41 20.09
N GLU A 11 12.56 32.19 21.16
CA GLU A 11 13.04 31.78 22.48
C GLU A 11 12.30 30.51 22.91
N TYR A 12 13.07 29.44 23.02
CA TYR A 12 12.71 28.07 23.42
C TYR A 12 12.23 27.96 24.88
N ARG A 13 11.37 28.87 25.34
CA ARG A 13 10.99 28.92 26.75
C ARG A 13 9.64 29.61 26.99
N LYS A 14 8.57 28.98 26.50
CA LYS A 14 7.29 28.76 27.22
C LYS A 14 6.19 28.53 26.20
N ASP A 15 5.99 27.26 25.82
CA ASP A 15 4.66 26.85 25.39
C ASP A 15 4.21 25.56 26.09
N ARG A 16 4.42 25.55 27.42
CA ARG A 16 3.85 24.52 28.31
C ARG A 16 2.32 24.56 28.35
N ILE A 17 1.69 25.65 27.88
CA ILE A 17 0.23 25.76 27.74
C ILE A 17 -0.22 25.08 26.44
N TRP A 18 0.52 25.27 25.33
CA TRP A 18 0.30 24.52 24.09
C TRP A 18 0.52 23.01 24.27
N MET A 19 1.60 22.61 24.96
CA MET A 19 1.85 21.20 25.26
C MET A 19 0.80 20.56 26.19
N ARG A 20 0.12 21.35 27.05
CA ARG A 20 -0.99 20.86 27.89
C ARG A 20 -2.29 20.68 27.11
N ARG A 21 -2.45 21.31 25.94
CA ARG A 21 -3.59 21.10 25.04
C ARG A 21 -3.38 19.93 24.06
N THR A 22 -2.15 19.50 23.83
CA THR A 22 -1.85 18.15 23.34
C THR A 22 -1.94 17.15 24.49
N LYS A 23 -3.16 16.85 24.92
CA LYS A 23 -3.43 15.60 25.65
C LYS A 23 -2.94 14.48 24.72
N LYS A 24 -1.95 13.67 25.13
CA LYS A 24 -1.64 12.41 24.45
C LYS A 24 -2.97 11.67 24.37
N ALA A 25 -3.54 11.58 23.18
CA ALA A 25 -4.65 10.68 22.97
C ALA A 25 -4.08 9.29 23.22
N GLN A 26 -4.33 8.74 24.42
CA GLN A 26 -4.40 7.29 24.61
C GLN A 26 -5.62 6.82 23.82
N ARG A 27 -5.51 6.89 22.51
CA ARG A 27 -6.35 6.17 21.58
C ARG A 27 -5.43 5.08 21.08
N ASP A 28 -5.72 3.87 21.51
CA ASP A 28 -5.18 2.68 20.88
C ASP A 28 -5.77 2.65 19.46
N TYR A 29 -5.09 3.31 18.54
CA TYR A 29 -5.41 3.21 17.13
C TYR A 29 -5.03 1.80 16.71
N GLN A 30 -6.01 0.95 16.42
CA GLN A 30 -5.78 -0.26 15.65
C GLN A 30 -5.53 0.19 14.21
N VAL A 31 -4.28 0.57 13.96
CA VAL A 31 -3.80 1.06 12.68
C VAL A 31 -3.61 -0.14 11.77
N THR A 32 -4.41 -0.20 10.70
CA THR A 32 -4.09 -0.92 9.46
C THR A 32 -4.95 -0.33 8.34
N CYS A 33 -6.22 -0.06 8.65
CA CYS A 33 -7.17 0.48 7.69
C CYS A 33 -7.32 2.01 7.74
N GLU A 34 -7.00 2.66 8.87
CA GLU A 34 -6.92 4.14 8.92
C GLU A 34 -5.90 4.68 7.90
N SER A 35 -4.81 3.96 7.65
CA SER A 35 -3.81 4.34 6.66
C SER A 35 -4.40 4.39 5.24
N VAL A 36 -5.31 3.47 4.90
CA VAL A 36 -6.00 3.47 3.61
C VAL A 36 -6.91 4.68 3.48
N CYS A 37 -7.69 4.99 4.52
CA CYS A 37 -8.56 6.17 4.54
C CYS A 37 -7.76 7.48 4.47
N ILE A 38 -6.62 7.57 5.17
CA ILE A 38 -5.76 8.76 5.16
C ILE A 38 -5.12 8.96 3.78
N VAL A 39 -4.61 7.88 3.18
CA VAL A 39 -3.99 7.95 1.85
C VAL A 39 -5.01 8.31 0.79
N GLU A 40 -6.22 7.78 0.87
CA GLU A 40 -7.31 8.15 -0.02
C GLU A 40 -7.69 9.62 0.12
N ASP A 41 -7.94 10.10 1.35
CA ASP A 41 -8.29 11.51 1.59
C ASP A 41 -7.19 12.45 1.06
N ALA A 42 -5.92 12.07 1.25
CA ALA A 42 -4.79 12.80 0.70
C ALA A 42 -4.77 12.80 -0.84
N LEU A 43 -4.93 11.64 -1.49
CA LEU A 43 -4.97 11.52 -2.95
C LEU A 43 -6.11 12.35 -3.56
N ARG A 44 -7.29 12.33 -2.94
CA ARG A 44 -8.43 13.14 -3.35
C ARG A 44 -8.13 14.63 -3.23
N ARG A 45 -7.58 15.07 -2.10
CA ARG A 45 -7.25 16.48 -1.87
C ARG A 45 -6.15 16.99 -2.80
N CYS A 46 -5.38 16.08 -3.40
CA CYS A 46 -4.38 16.38 -4.41
C CYS A 46 -4.93 16.38 -5.85
N ASP A 47 -6.25 16.21 -6.06
CA ASP A 47 -6.87 16.02 -7.38
C ASP A 47 -6.16 14.94 -8.21
N ALA A 48 -5.59 13.93 -7.54
CA ALA A 48 -4.66 12.98 -8.15
C ALA A 48 -5.35 11.83 -8.91
N GLY A 49 -6.62 12.01 -9.28
CA GLY A 49 -7.45 11.03 -9.99
C GLY A 49 -8.39 10.23 -9.08
N ASP A 50 -9.00 9.20 -9.65
CA ASP A 50 -9.98 8.35 -8.97
C ASP A 50 -9.33 7.21 -8.19
N VAL A 51 -9.89 6.89 -7.03
CA VAL A 51 -9.43 5.80 -6.14
C VAL A 51 -10.53 4.76 -5.96
N SER A 52 -10.18 3.49 -6.14
CA SER A 52 -11.03 2.34 -5.78
C SER A 52 -10.40 1.55 -4.65
N VAL A 53 -11.24 1.05 -3.74
CA VAL A 53 -10.83 0.19 -2.62
C VAL A 53 -11.48 -1.17 -2.76
N CYS A 54 -10.66 -2.22 -2.70
CA CYS A 54 -11.11 -3.61 -2.74
C CYS A 54 -10.57 -4.38 -1.53
N SER A 55 -11.34 -5.34 -1.04
CA SER A 55 -10.83 -6.40 -0.15
C SER A 55 -10.62 -7.68 -0.97
N PHE A 56 -9.67 -8.49 -0.52
CA PHE A 56 -9.33 -9.74 -1.20
C PHE A 56 -8.94 -10.85 -0.24
N GLY A 57 -9.13 -12.09 -0.67
CA GLY A 57 -8.75 -13.32 0.01
C GLY A 57 -9.10 -14.51 -0.89
N SER A 58 -10.06 -15.35 -0.50
CA SER A 58 -10.70 -16.34 -1.37
C SER A 58 -11.59 -15.72 -2.45
N GLU A 59 -12.06 -14.49 -2.22
CA GLU A 59 -12.82 -13.69 -3.17
C GLU A 59 -12.27 -12.26 -3.24
N VAL A 60 -12.64 -11.51 -4.29
CA VAL A 60 -12.32 -10.08 -4.42
C VAL A 60 -13.62 -9.30 -4.37
N LYS A 61 -13.74 -8.41 -3.39
CA LYS A 61 -14.93 -7.57 -3.19
C LYS A 61 -14.58 -6.10 -3.30
N ILE A 62 -15.29 -5.41 -4.18
CA ILE A 62 -15.19 -3.95 -4.30
C ILE A 62 -15.87 -3.34 -3.08
N ILE A 63 -15.10 -2.56 -2.31
CA ILE A 63 -15.57 -1.82 -1.15
C ILE A 63 -16.04 -0.43 -1.58
N ASN A 64 -15.28 0.21 -2.46
CA ASN A 64 -15.59 1.47 -3.13
C ASN A 64 -15.16 1.40 -4.61
N ALA A 65 -16.05 1.68 -5.56
CA ALA A 65 -15.68 1.68 -6.98
C ALA A 65 -14.98 2.99 -7.38
N PHE A 66 -14.39 3.02 -8.57
CA PHE A 66 -13.93 4.28 -9.17
C PHE A 66 -15.13 5.20 -9.45
N GLY A 67 -14.96 6.50 -9.23
CA GLY A 67 -16.03 7.51 -9.41
C GLY A 67 -17.09 7.57 -8.32
N ASP A 68 -17.15 6.58 -7.41
CA ASP A 68 -18.04 6.62 -6.25
C ASP A 68 -17.55 7.63 -5.20
N HIS A 69 -18.49 8.30 -4.51
CA HIS A 69 -18.14 9.06 -3.32
C HIS A 69 -17.65 8.11 -2.23
N MET A 70 -16.41 8.28 -1.77
CA MET A 70 -15.85 7.38 -0.76
C MET A 70 -16.69 7.37 0.51
N MET A 71 -16.94 6.17 0.99
CA MET A 71 -17.60 5.96 2.27
C MET A 71 -16.74 6.52 3.42
N PRO A 72 -17.37 7.04 4.48
CA PRO A 72 -16.67 7.40 5.70
C PRO A 72 -15.83 6.23 6.24
N GLY A 73 -14.65 6.54 6.78
CA GLY A 73 -13.71 5.53 7.28
C GLY A 73 -14.36 4.42 8.12
N PRO A 74 -15.16 4.72 9.16
CA PRO A 74 -15.82 3.69 9.96
C PRO A 74 -16.69 2.71 9.17
N GLU A 75 -17.41 3.18 8.14
CA GLU A 75 -18.24 2.31 7.29
C GLU A 75 -17.40 1.42 6.37
N LEU A 76 -16.30 1.97 5.84
CA LEU A 76 -15.31 1.20 5.10
C LEU A 76 -14.71 0.09 5.98
N LEU A 77 -14.36 0.41 7.23
CA LEU A 77 -13.82 -0.56 8.19
C LEU A 77 -14.79 -1.71 8.46
N GLN A 78 -16.08 -1.42 8.61
CA GLN A 78 -17.09 -2.46 8.86
C GLN A 78 -17.21 -3.48 7.71
N LYS A 79 -16.81 -3.10 6.48
CA LYS A 79 -16.81 -4.01 5.34
C LYS A 79 -15.55 -4.91 5.27
N LEU A 80 -14.55 -4.67 6.13
CA LEU A 80 -13.30 -5.44 6.19
C LEU A 80 -13.35 -6.42 7.37
N SER A 81 -13.82 -7.65 7.13
CA SER A 81 -13.99 -8.65 8.20
C SER A 81 -12.73 -9.42 8.56
N PHE A 82 -11.75 -9.52 7.65
CA PHE A 82 -10.53 -10.35 7.79
C PHE A 82 -10.80 -11.82 8.14
N THR A 83 -11.96 -12.35 7.73
CA THR A 83 -12.40 -13.73 8.05
C THR A 83 -12.10 -14.76 6.96
N GLN A 84 -11.49 -14.34 5.85
CA GLN A 84 -11.22 -15.25 4.72
C GLN A 84 -10.05 -16.19 5.04
N SER A 85 -10.16 -17.45 4.64
CA SER A 85 -9.20 -18.51 5.01
C SER A 85 -8.03 -18.69 4.04
N SER A 86 -8.08 -18.04 2.88
CA SER A 86 -7.03 -18.12 1.86
C SER A 86 -6.82 -16.77 1.17
N THR A 87 -5.73 -16.69 0.41
CA THR A 87 -5.41 -15.52 -0.42
C THR A 87 -5.17 -15.99 -1.85
N ASP A 88 -6.02 -15.54 -2.77
CA ASP A 88 -5.94 -15.80 -4.19
C ASP A 88 -5.44 -14.55 -4.93
N LEU A 89 -4.12 -14.49 -5.14
CA LEU A 89 -3.48 -13.39 -5.85
C LEU A 89 -3.77 -13.42 -7.35
N LEU A 90 -3.95 -14.61 -7.95
CA LEU A 90 -4.29 -14.71 -9.37
C LEU A 90 -5.68 -14.11 -9.62
N LEU A 91 -6.65 -14.39 -8.75
CA LEU A 91 -7.98 -13.79 -8.79
C LEU A 91 -7.90 -12.28 -8.61
N LEU A 92 -7.13 -11.80 -7.61
CA LEU A 92 -6.91 -10.37 -7.40
C LEU A 92 -6.36 -9.70 -8.65
N LEU A 93 -5.24 -10.18 -9.19
CA LEU A 93 -4.56 -9.55 -10.33
C LEU A 93 -5.44 -9.57 -11.59
N ASN A 94 -6.15 -10.67 -11.86
CA ASN A 94 -7.09 -10.74 -12.98
C ASN A 94 -8.26 -9.78 -12.82
N ARG A 95 -8.81 -9.64 -11.59
CA ARG A 95 -9.91 -8.72 -11.32
C ARG A 95 -9.45 -7.26 -11.40
N SER A 96 -8.30 -6.94 -10.83
CA SER A 96 -7.67 -5.62 -10.93
C SER A 96 -7.40 -5.23 -12.38
N ARG A 97 -6.96 -6.18 -13.23
CA ARG A 97 -6.75 -5.93 -14.67
C ARG A 97 -8.02 -5.48 -15.36
N GLN A 98 -9.15 -6.13 -15.07
CA GLN A 98 -10.45 -5.73 -15.63
C GLN A 98 -10.83 -4.32 -15.15
N LEU A 99 -10.84 -4.10 -13.83
CA LEU A 99 -11.24 -2.82 -13.23
C LEU A 99 -10.40 -1.65 -13.74
N LEU A 100 -9.09 -1.84 -13.82
CA LEU A 100 -8.16 -0.80 -14.29
C LEU A 100 -8.26 -0.58 -15.79
N SER A 101 -8.52 -1.62 -16.58
CA SER A 101 -8.76 -1.48 -18.02
C SER A 101 -10.03 -0.70 -18.31
N ASP A 102 -11.08 -0.89 -17.50
CA ASP A 102 -12.38 -0.23 -17.70
C ASP A 102 -12.31 1.30 -17.52
N VAL A 103 -11.41 1.78 -16.67
CA VAL A 103 -11.23 3.21 -16.36
C VAL A 103 -10.00 3.84 -17.03
N ARG A 104 -9.26 3.07 -17.83
CA ARG A 104 -8.02 3.54 -18.46
C ARG A 104 -8.32 4.60 -19.53
N THR A 105 -7.55 5.68 -19.50
CA THR A 105 -7.54 6.72 -20.55
C THR A 105 -6.16 6.79 -21.20
N PRO A 106 -6.00 7.44 -22.37
CA PRO A 106 -4.70 7.55 -23.03
C PRO A 106 -3.61 8.23 -22.20
N THR A 107 -4.00 9.05 -21.22
CA THR A 107 -3.08 9.79 -20.33
C THR A 107 -3.08 9.25 -18.90
N SER A 108 -3.80 8.16 -18.62
CA SER A 108 -3.89 7.64 -17.26
C SER A 108 -2.65 6.83 -16.89
N GLU A 109 -1.99 7.26 -15.83
CA GLU A 109 -1.02 6.46 -15.09
C GLU A 109 -1.75 5.69 -13.99
N GLN A 110 -1.49 4.38 -13.86
CA GLN A 110 -2.23 3.53 -12.94
C GLN A 110 -1.31 2.85 -11.93
N LEU A 111 -1.70 2.91 -10.66
CA LEU A 111 -1.01 2.29 -9.52
C LEU A 111 -1.95 1.31 -8.81
N LEU A 112 -1.51 0.07 -8.65
CA LEU A 112 -2.15 -0.94 -7.81
C LEU A 112 -1.31 -1.14 -6.55
N ILE A 113 -1.86 -0.79 -5.39
CA ILE A 113 -1.24 -1.05 -4.09
C ILE A 113 -1.91 -2.26 -3.45
N ILE A 114 -1.12 -3.30 -3.17
CA ILE A 114 -1.58 -4.52 -2.50
C ILE A 114 -1.04 -4.53 -1.08
N ILE A 115 -1.90 -4.57 -0.08
CA ILE A 115 -1.50 -4.59 1.34
C ILE A 115 -1.84 -5.96 1.93
N SER A 116 -0.82 -6.70 2.36
CA SER A 116 -0.96 -8.07 2.92
C SER A 116 0.27 -8.44 3.74
N ASP A 117 0.21 -9.49 4.55
CA ASP A 117 1.38 -10.03 5.25
C ASP A 117 2.37 -10.77 4.34
N GLY A 118 2.00 -10.96 3.06
CA GLY A 118 2.85 -11.51 2.02
C GLY A 118 3.08 -13.02 2.08
N ARG A 119 2.70 -13.73 3.18
CA ARG A 119 3.07 -15.15 3.39
C ARG A 119 2.43 -16.09 2.37
N GLY A 120 1.22 -15.76 1.91
CA GLY A 120 0.49 -16.51 0.90
C GLY A 120 0.96 -16.30 -0.54
N ALA A 121 1.93 -15.41 -0.80
CA ALA A 121 2.23 -14.96 -2.15
C ALA A 121 2.77 -16.05 -3.09
N LEU A 122 3.36 -17.11 -2.54
CA LEU A 122 3.90 -18.23 -3.31
C LEU A 122 2.93 -19.41 -3.43
N SER A 123 1.77 -19.37 -2.75
CA SER A 123 0.83 -20.51 -2.66
C SER A 123 0.32 -21.00 -4.01
N GLN A 124 0.14 -20.08 -4.97
CA GLN A 124 -0.33 -20.38 -6.32
C GLN A 124 0.80 -20.57 -7.34
N GLY A 125 2.06 -20.47 -6.89
CA GLY A 125 3.27 -20.55 -7.71
C GLY A 125 3.75 -19.19 -8.22
N ALA A 126 5.01 -18.86 -7.90
CA ALA A 126 5.61 -17.56 -8.22
C ALA A 126 5.53 -17.20 -9.71
N GLU A 127 5.79 -18.16 -10.61
CA GLU A 127 5.77 -17.91 -12.06
C GLU A 127 4.37 -17.59 -12.60
N LYS A 128 3.32 -18.18 -12.03
CA LYS A 128 1.94 -17.83 -12.40
C LYS A 128 1.60 -16.42 -11.97
N VAL A 129 2.02 -16.02 -10.78
CA VAL A 129 1.81 -14.65 -10.27
C VAL A 129 2.60 -13.64 -11.10
N LYS A 130 3.87 -13.92 -11.45
CA LYS A 130 4.68 -13.09 -12.36
C LYS A 130 4.03 -12.94 -13.74
N THR A 131 3.49 -14.04 -14.28
CA THR A 131 2.76 -14.00 -15.57
C THR A 131 1.51 -13.12 -15.49
N ALA A 132 0.73 -13.25 -14.41
CA ALA A 132 -0.43 -12.40 -14.17
C ALA A 132 -0.04 -10.92 -14.00
N LEU A 133 1.07 -10.63 -13.30
CA LEU A 133 1.62 -9.28 -13.18
C LEU A 133 2.03 -8.70 -14.53
N ALA A 134 2.71 -9.47 -15.38
CA ALA A 134 3.10 -9.02 -16.72
C ALA A 134 1.88 -8.69 -17.62
N SER A 135 0.71 -9.25 -17.32
CA SER A 135 -0.53 -8.94 -18.04
C SER A 135 -1.18 -7.60 -17.66
N LEU A 136 -0.74 -6.97 -16.55
CA LEU A 136 -1.18 -5.64 -16.11
C LEU A 136 -0.35 -4.54 -16.79
N GLN A 137 -0.42 -4.47 -18.13
CA GLN A 137 0.35 -3.50 -18.92
C GLN A 137 0.02 -2.05 -18.52
N GLY A 138 1.07 -1.24 -18.32
CA GLY A 138 0.92 0.16 -17.93
C GLY A 138 0.32 0.36 -16.54
N VAL A 139 0.42 -0.62 -15.65
CA VAL A 139 0.04 -0.52 -14.24
C VAL A 139 1.28 -0.81 -13.39
N THR A 140 1.65 0.13 -12.53
CA THR A 140 2.66 -0.12 -11.49
C THR A 140 2.01 -0.90 -10.36
N VAL A 141 2.59 -2.03 -9.96
CA VAL A 141 2.08 -2.84 -8.84
C VAL A 141 3.06 -2.76 -7.66
N LEU A 142 2.61 -2.19 -6.55
CA LEU A 142 3.36 -2.08 -5.30
C LEU A 142 2.78 -3.07 -4.27
N PHE A 143 3.60 -4.00 -3.78
CA PHE A 143 3.20 -4.88 -2.69
C PHE A 143 3.72 -4.39 -1.33
N VAL A 144 2.82 -4.03 -0.43
CA VAL A 144 3.13 -3.61 0.93
C VAL A 144 2.98 -4.79 1.87
N ILE A 145 4.12 -5.27 2.36
CA ILE A 145 4.23 -6.42 3.26
C ILE A 145 4.10 -5.95 4.70
N LEU A 146 3.01 -6.32 5.36
CA LEU A 146 2.80 -6.08 6.80
C LEU A 146 3.53 -7.16 7.61
N ASP A 147 4.74 -6.86 8.04
CA ASP A 147 5.62 -7.79 8.77
C ASP A 147 5.50 -7.61 10.29
N SER A 148 4.28 -7.81 10.80
CA SER A 148 3.97 -7.74 12.25
C SER A 148 3.73 -9.12 12.88
N GLY A 149 4.01 -10.19 12.13
CA GLY A 149 3.85 -11.57 12.59
C GLY A 149 4.97 -11.98 13.57
N PRO A 150 4.80 -13.11 14.29
CA PRO A 150 5.76 -13.56 15.30
C PRO A 150 7.14 -13.94 14.72
N LYS A 151 7.19 -14.32 13.44
CA LYS A 151 8.45 -14.59 12.71
C LYS A 151 8.50 -13.69 11.49
N SER A 152 9.55 -12.87 11.33
CA SER A 152 9.64 -11.95 10.19
C SER A 152 9.61 -12.69 8.86
N ILE A 153 8.98 -12.08 7.84
CA ILE A 153 9.04 -12.58 6.46
C ILE A 153 10.48 -12.68 5.94
N CYS A 154 11.39 -11.83 6.42
CA CYS A 154 12.80 -11.84 6.06
C CYS A 154 13.51 -13.11 6.54
N ASP A 155 13.02 -13.73 7.61
CA ASP A 155 13.58 -14.95 8.21
C ASP A 155 12.91 -16.22 7.66
N LEU A 156 11.98 -16.08 6.72
CA LEU A 156 11.32 -17.21 6.07
C LEU A 156 12.21 -17.78 4.97
N SER A 157 12.12 -19.09 4.80
CA SER A 157 12.76 -19.81 3.71
C SER A 157 11.79 -20.83 3.14
N VAL A 158 11.90 -21.09 1.85
CA VAL A 158 11.09 -22.06 1.12
C VAL A 158 12.01 -23.20 0.71
N ALA A 159 11.56 -24.42 0.93
CA ALA A 159 12.25 -25.61 0.45
C ALA A 159 12.02 -25.76 -1.06
N THR A 160 13.09 -25.78 -1.83
CA THR A 160 13.08 -26.05 -3.27
C THR A 160 13.84 -27.33 -3.54
N PHE A 161 13.27 -28.24 -4.32
CA PHE A 161 13.92 -29.47 -4.73
C PHE A 161 14.73 -29.22 -6.00
N LYS A 162 16.05 -29.39 -5.95
CA LYS A 162 16.94 -29.32 -7.11
C LYS A 162 17.74 -30.61 -7.17
N ASP A 163 17.62 -31.35 -8.27
CA ASP A 163 18.38 -32.58 -8.53
C ASP A 163 18.30 -33.64 -7.41
N GLY A 164 17.16 -33.71 -6.71
CA GLY A 164 16.94 -34.64 -5.59
C GLY A 164 17.33 -34.08 -4.21
N ASP A 165 18.05 -32.96 -4.16
CA ASP A 165 18.43 -32.28 -2.92
C ASP A 165 17.43 -31.20 -2.52
N VAL A 166 17.23 -31.06 -1.20
CA VAL A 166 16.41 -29.99 -0.62
C VAL A 166 17.29 -28.78 -0.37
N VAL A 167 17.08 -27.72 -1.17
CA VAL A 167 17.74 -26.43 -1.00
C VAL A 167 16.78 -25.45 -0.34
N LEU A 168 17.17 -24.92 0.82
CA LEU A 168 16.43 -23.84 1.48
C LEU A 168 16.80 -22.51 0.83
N THR A 169 15.80 -21.85 0.24
CA THR A 169 15.96 -20.57 -0.43
C THR A 169 15.22 -19.49 0.37
N PRO A 170 15.83 -18.31 0.67
CA PRO A 170 15.13 -17.26 1.40
C PRO A 170 13.85 -16.82 0.69
N TYR A 171 12.74 -16.68 1.43
CA TYR A 171 11.41 -16.47 0.87
C TYR A 171 11.34 -15.28 -0.09
N LEU A 172 11.94 -14.15 0.32
CA LEU A 172 11.94 -12.91 -0.45
C LEU A 172 12.69 -13.02 -1.79
N THR A 173 13.63 -13.95 -1.94
CA THR A 173 14.32 -14.15 -3.24
C THR A 173 13.42 -14.78 -4.28
N THR A 174 12.37 -15.48 -3.85
CA THR A 174 11.35 -16.08 -4.72
C THR A 174 10.07 -15.25 -4.82
N PHE A 175 10.00 -14.12 -4.13
CA PHE A 175 8.81 -13.28 -4.07
C PHE A 175 8.43 -12.76 -5.46
N PRO A 176 7.17 -12.86 -5.89
CA PRO A 176 6.81 -12.66 -7.29
C PRO A 176 6.64 -11.19 -7.68
N PHE A 177 6.64 -10.26 -6.73
CA PHE A 177 6.46 -8.83 -6.98
C PHE A 177 7.81 -8.10 -7.08
N PRO A 178 8.07 -7.34 -8.16
CA PRO A 178 9.33 -6.62 -8.32
C PRO A 178 9.44 -5.41 -7.40
N PHE A 179 8.31 -4.74 -7.10
CA PHE A 179 8.26 -3.62 -6.18
C PHE A 179 7.50 -4.02 -4.93
N TYR A 180 8.20 -4.03 -3.80
CA TYR A 180 7.59 -4.27 -2.50
C TYR A 180 8.24 -3.44 -1.41
N ALA A 181 7.47 -3.13 -0.37
CA ALA A 181 7.93 -2.44 0.83
C ALA A 181 7.57 -3.29 2.05
N ILE A 182 8.50 -3.40 3.01
CA ILE A 182 8.28 -4.14 4.25
C ILE A 182 7.99 -3.15 5.38
N VAL A 183 6.82 -3.28 6.01
CA VAL A 183 6.36 -2.45 7.11
C VAL A 183 6.34 -3.31 8.38
N LYS A 184 7.33 -3.11 9.26
CA LYS A 184 7.44 -3.84 10.54
C LYS A 184 6.46 -3.35 11.60
N THR A 185 6.07 -2.08 11.51
CA THR A 185 5.16 -1.47 12.48
C THR A 185 4.09 -0.72 11.73
N VAL A 186 2.83 -1.05 11.99
CA VAL A 186 1.70 -0.52 11.19
C VAL A 186 1.52 0.99 11.35
N THR A 187 2.07 1.59 12.41
CA THR A 187 2.14 3.05 12.56
C THR A 187 2.98 3.74 11.48
N GLN A 188 3.89 3.02 10.80
CA GLN A 188 4.70 3.53 9.69
C GLN A 188 3.99 3.41 8.33
N LEU A 189 2.88 2.67 8.27
CA LEU A 189 2.15 2.42 7.02
C LEU A 189 1.70 3.71 6.32
N PRO A 190 1.11 4.73 7.00
CA PRO A 190 0.70 5.96 6.33
C PRO A 190 1.87 6.71 5.68
N SER A 191 2.99 6.87 6.39
CA SER A 191 4.15 7.60 5.87
C SER A 191 4.82 6.84 4.73
N MET A 192 4.88 5.51 4.81
CA MET A 192 5.46 4.67 3.75
C MET A 192 4.59 4.71 2.48
N LEU A 193 3.25 4.64 2.62
CA LEU A 193 2.33 4.77 1.49
C LEU A 193 2.44 6.15 0.84
N ALA A 194 2.46 7.22 1.63
CA ALA A 194 2.61 8.58 1.12
C ALA A 194 3.92 8.76 0.33
N GLU A 195 5.02 8.24 0.88
CA GLU A 195 6.33 8.29 0.23
C GLU A 195 6.38 7.44 -1.05
N SER A 196 5.77 6.25 -1.05
CA SER A 196 5.74 5.37 -2.22
C SER A 196 4.90 5.97 -3.37
N ILE A 197 3.78 6.60 -3.03
CA ILE A 197 2.95 7.34 -3.99
C ILE A 197 3.71 8.54 -4.55
N ARG A 198 4.42 9.29 -3.71
CA ARG A 198 5.27 10.41 -4.16
C ARG A 198 6.33 9.94 -5.15
N GLN A 199 7.05 8.86 -4.82
CA GLN A 199 8.06 8.28 -5.73
C GLN A 199 7.43 7.82 -7.04
N TRP A 200 6.24 7.21 -6.99
CA TRP A 200 5.52 6.80 -8.19
C TRP A 200 5.16 8.00 -9.09
N PHE A 201 4.64 9.10 -8.52
CA PHE A 201 4.38 10.33 -9.29
C PHE A 201 5.65 10.89 -9.94
N GLU A 202 6.79 10.86 -9.25
CA GLU A 202 8.05 11.35 -9.81
C GLU A 202 8.53 10.50 -10.99
N MET A 203 8.38 9.18 -10.90
CA MET A 203 8.75 8.26 -11.98
C MET A 203 7.87 8.43 -13.22
N THR A 204 6.56 8.63 -13.04
CA THR A 204 5.63 8.81 -14.17
C THR A 204 5.82 10.15 -14.88
N VAL A 205 6.07 11.22 -14.12
CA VAL A 205 6.37 12.55 -14.70
C VAL A 205 7.68 12.54 -15.50
N GLN A 206 8.72 11.87 -15.01
CA GLN A 206 10.00 11.75 -15.74
C GLN A 206 9.85 10.94 -17.04
N THR A 207 9.03 9.89 -17.04
CA THR A 207 8.80 9.05 -18.21
C THR A 207 8.08 9.80 -19.34
N ASN A 208 7.18 10.73 -18.99
CA ASN A 208 6.43 11.55 -19.95
C ASN A 208 7.17 12.83 -20.42
N SER A 209 8.38 13.09 -19.90
CA SER A 209 9.19 14.27 -20.24
C SER A 209 10.26 13.99 -21.31
N ILE A 210 10.21 12.83 -21.98
CA ILE A 210 11.10 12.38 -23.06
C ILE A 210 10.25 12.15 -24.32
#